data_AF-A0A7X8LVW1-F1
#
_entry.id   AF-A0A7X8LVW1-F1
#
_cell.length_a   1.000
_cell.length_b   1.000
_cell.length_c   1.000
_cell.angle_alpha   90.00
_cell.angle_beta   90.00
_cell.angle_gamma   90.00
#
_symmetry.space_group_name_H-M   'P 1'
#
loop_
_entity.id
_entity.type
_entity.pdbx_description
1 polymer ?
#
loop_
_entity_poly.entity_id
_entity_poly.type
_entity_poly.pdbx_seq_one_letter_code
_entity_poly.pdbx_strand_id
1 'polypeptide(L)' 'MDTIVSDIAKNHMERDFNEALRKLGLTISEIEFDDSLGLSIILEILVSDEELLYA' A
#
# COMPACT_ATOMS: atom_id res chain seq x y z
N MET A 1 -5.04 17.29 -11.71
CA MET A 1 -3.74 17.92 -12.03
C MET A 1 -2.78 17.41 -10.99
N ASP A 2 -2.05 16.34 -11.29
CA ASP A 2 -1.04 15.84 -10.36
C ASP A 2 0.05 16.90 -10.18
N THR A 3 0.32 17.23 -8.92
CA THR A 3 1.37 18.17 -8.56
C THR A 3 2.58 17.37 -8.09
N ILE A 4 3.78 17.94 -8.19
CA ILE A 4 5.00 17.34 -7.64
C ILE A 4 4.81 16.95 -6.16
N VAL A 5 4.01 17.71 -5.41
CA VAL A 5 3.67 17.42 -4.01
C VAL A 5 2.81 16.15 -3.89
N SER A 6 1.85 15.97 -4.81
CA SER A 6 1.03 14.75 -4.89
C SER A 6 1.88 13.52 -5.16
N ASP A 7 2.84 13.60 -6.08
CA ASP A 7 3.73 12.48 -6.41
C ASP A 7 4.64 12.09 -5.24
N ILE A 8 5.16 13.09 -4.51
CA ILE A 8 5.95 12.84 -3.30
C ILE A 8 5.08 12.16 -2.24
N ALA A 9 3.86 12.64 -2.02
CA ALA A 9 2.94 12.04 -1.07
C ALA A 9 2.60 10.59 -1.45
N LYS A 10 2.27 10.32 -2.72
CA LYS A 10 2.01 8.97 -3.26
C LYS A 10 3.19 8.03 -3.00
N ASN A 11 4.41 8.44 -3.38
CA ASN A 11 5.63 7.65 -3.16
C ASN A 11 5.90 7.35 -1.67
N HIS A 12 5.68 8.33 -0.80
CA HIS A 12 5.83 8.12 0.65
C HIS A 12 4.81 7.12 1.18
N MET A 13 3.54 7.23 0.76
CA MET A 13 2.49 6.32 1.16
C MET A 13 2.77 4.90 0.69
N GLU A 14 3.17 4.70 -0.57
CA GLU A 14 3.52 3.37 -1.09
C GLU A 14 4.62 2.70 -0.26
N ARG A 15 5.69 3.43 0.07
CA ARG A 15 6.79 2.90 0.88
C ARG A 15 6.31 2.54 2.29
N ASP A 16 5.60 3.46 2.93
CA ASP A 16 5.20 3.30 4.33
C ASP A 16 4.18 2.16 4.49
N PHE A 17 3.25 1.98 3.53
CA PHE A 17 2.35 0.83 3.49
C PHE A 17 3.09 -0.48 3.26
N ASN A 18 4.02 -0.53 2.30
CA ASN A 18 4.81 -1.73 2.04
C ASN A 18 5.62 -2.16 3.28
N GLU A 19 6.26 -1.20 3.97
CA GLU A 19 7.01 -1.51 5.19
C GLU A 19 6.11 -1.98 6.33
N ALA A 20 4.93 -1.37 6.51
CA ALA A 20 3.98 -1.74 7.55
C ALA A 20 3.39 -3.13 7.31
N LEU A 21 2.95 -3.42 6.08
CA LEU A 21 2.32 -4.69 5.72
C LEU A 21 3.34 -5.83 5.72
N ARG A 22 4.58 -5.58 5.27
CA ARG A 22 5.64 -6.61 5.34
C ARG A 22 5.93 -7.07 6.76
N LYS A 23 5.79 -6.19 7.77
CA LYS A 23 5.93 -6.57 9.19
C LYS A 23 4.81 -7.48 9.70
N LEU A 24 3.71 -7.57 8.95
CA LEU A 24 2.55 -8.39 9.25
C LEU A 24 2.49 -9.66 8.38
N GLY A 25 3.56 -9.97 7.63
CA GLY A 25 3.56 -11.09 6.66
C GLY A 25 2.67 -10.83 5.44
N LEU A 26 2.28 -9.58 5.21
CA LEU A 26 1.41 -9.16 4.12
C LEU A 26 2.24 -8.49 3.03
N THR A 27 1.91 -8.76 1.77
CA THR A 27 2.53 -8.11 0.61
C THR A 27 1.47 -7.38 -0.21
N ILE A 28 1.74 -6.15 -0.61
CA ILE A 28 0.86 -5.40 -1.51
C ILE A 28 1.09 -5.86 -2.94
N SER A 29 0.04 -6.24 -3.66
CA SER A 29 0.11 -6.52 -5.10
C SER A 29 -0.16 -5.27 -5.94
N GLU A 30 -1.08 -4.42 -5.50
CA GLU A 30 -1.50 -3.22 -6.24
C GLU A 30 -1.90 -2.08 -5.30
N ILE A 31 -1.60 -0.85 -5.72
CA ILE A 31 -1.99 0.40 -5.06
C ILE A 31 -2.63 1.29 -6.11
N GLU A 32 -3.91 1.61 -5.93
CA GLU A 32 -4.62 2.58 -6.75
C GLU A 32 -4.96 3.82 -5.93
N PHE A 33 -4.64 4.99 -6.48
CA PHE A 33 -4.99 6.27 -5.90
C PHE A 33 -6.28 6.78 -6.59
N ASP A 34 -7.34 6.95 -5.81
CA ASP A 34 -8.61 7.47 -6.29
C ASP A 34 -8.78 8.95 -5.90
N ASP A 35 -8.73 9.81 -6.91
CA ASP A 35 -8.85 11.27 -6.76
C ASP A 35 -10.32 11.74 -6.62
N SER A 36 -11.31 10.83 -6.65
CA SER A 36 -12.73 11.18 -6.71
C SER A 36 -13.28 11.80 -5.41
N LEU A 37 -12.70 11.46 -4.26
CA LEU A 37 -13.16 11.89 -2.93
C LEU A 37 -12.08 12.58 -2.09
N GLY A 38 -10.98 13.03 -2.72
CA GLY A 38 -9.79 13.52 -2.03
C GLY A 38 -8.66 12.48 -2.08
N LEU A 39 -7.90 12.32 -0.99
CA LEU A 39 -6.86 11.28 -0.89
C LEU A 39 -7.49 9.94 -0.50
N SER A 40 -8.02 9.20 -1.47
CA SER A 40 -8.50 7.83 -1.29
C SER A 40 -7.50 6.84 -1.90
N ILE A 41 -7.32 5.69 -1.26
CA ILE A 41 -6.41 4.64 -1.72
C ILE A 41 -7.11 3.29 -1.63
N ILE A 42 -7.01 2.53 -2.70
CA ILE A 42 -7.43 1.13 -2.77
C ILE A 42 -6.16 0.27 -2.77
N LEU A 43 -6.10 -0.69 -1.86
CA LEU A 43 -4.96 -1.60 -1.69
C LEU A 43 -5.41 -3.03 -2.00
N GLU A 44 -4.70 -3.72 -2.87
CA GLU A 44 -4.80 -5.16 -3.03
C GLU A 44 -3.66 -5.84 -2.25
N ILE A 45 -4.01 -6.81 -1.40
CA ILE A 45 -3.08 -7.44 -0.46
C ILE A 45 -3.07 -8.95 -0.68
N LEU A 46 -1.87 -9.50 -0.78
CA LEU A 46 -1.60 -10.92 -0.78
C LEU A 46 -1.09 -11.35 0.60
N VAL A 47 -1.62 -12.49 1.07
CA VAL A 47 -1.11 -13.16 2.27
C VAL A 47 -0.22 -14.30 1.80
N SER A 48 1.07 -14.26 2.17
CA SER A 48 1.94 -15.42 1.99
C SER A 48 1.73 -16.37 3.17
N ASP A 49 1.25 -17.59 2.90
CA ASP A 49 0.98 -18.65 3.87
C ASP A 49 2.22 -19.14 4.68
N GLU A 50 3.42 -18.59 4.45
CA GLU A 50 4.64 -19.02 5.14
C GLU A 50 4.60 -18.80 6.66
N GLU A 51 3.78 -17.86 7.16
CA GLU A 51 3.60 -17.63 8.61
C GLU A 51 2.37 -18.30 9.24
N LEU A 52 1.45 -18.90 8.45
CA LEU A 52 0.28 -19.62 8.99
C LEU A 52 0.56 -21.10 9.28
N LEU A 53 1.75 -21.61 8.92
CA LEU A 53 2.17 -23.01 9.15
C LEU A 53 2.75 -23.28 10.56
N TYR A 54 2.87 -22.26 11.42
CA TYR A 54 3.46 -22.40 12.76
C TYR A 54 2.64 -21.76 13.91
N ALA A 55 1.37 -21.43 13.68
CA ALA A 55 0.46 -20.92 14.72
C ALA A 55 -0.41 -22.04 15.33
#